data_AF-A0A0G0HT99-F1
#
_entry.id   AF-A0A0G0HT99-F1
#
_cell.length_a   1.000
_cell.length_b   1.000
_cell.length_c   1.000
_cell.angle_alpha   90.00
_cell.angle_beta   90.00
_cell.angle_gamma   90.00
#
_symmetry.space_group_name_H-M   'P 1'
#
loop_
_entity.id
_entity.type
_entity.pdbx_description
1 polymer ?
#
loop_
_entity_poly.entity_id
_entity_poly.type
_entity_poly.pdbx_seq_one_letter_code
_entity_poly.pdbx_strand_id
1 'polypeptide(L)'
;MKKEFKLLFLSILAVCFFSLSASITKAQVDPNLRTRLQTNPIVVDHNSLGLFDQIPENYLQRARNIRVFFSDRSVGQNINESLDCLTATSWAMSPNSCRKTYFDTNQWCSRMYNQIDLNNGVVPQDIRFTPDPAKYNRSNIVYLFREGSWYSLTDNFISTLFPQNIASYDIVTYQFSYLNIGGNTNEQPNIANPLCGFMVTQNRAGCHDSYEPWHIGRITELESQYINKAFIYWTTSYARSIGAEDGEVFNNQMRSFASSNHKILFDFADIISHTPGGVSCYDNRDGVAYVRKQEGVACTPMTTFQENYPDDGQNYPAICQNYTVEQDNGHLTLGGGLIRSAKAYWILLAQIAGWVPGQQQITATPTQTVTSTRTPTPTFTPIPSYNQADANSDGRVDGVDYVIWLSHFNQNTSWGRLDGDFNSDGVVNGLDYVIWVNNYSS
;
A
#
# COMPACT_ATOMS: atom_id res chain seq x y z
N MET A 1 -46.28 31.84 -67.04
CA MET A 1 -44.88 32.32 -66.84
C MET A 1 -44.19 31.34 -65.91
N LYS A 2 -43.34 30.43 -66.43
CA LYS A 2 -41.86 30.43 -66.22
C LYS A 2 -41.50 30.56 -64.73
N LYS A 3 -40.96 29.57 -63.99
CA LYS A 3 -39.84 28.66 -64.27
C LYS A 3 -39.85 27.44 -63.31
N GLU A 4 -39.32 26.32 -63.79
CA GLU A 4 -38.83 25.17 -63.03
C GLU A 4 -37.76 25.55 -62.00
N PHE A 5 -37.64 24.79 -60.89
CA PHE A 5 -36.33 24.42 -60.33
C PHE A 5 -36.39 23.16 -59.45
N LYS A 6 -35.79 22.10 -60.00
CA LYS A 6 -35.12 20.91 -59.43
C LYS A 6 -35.31 20.56 -57.94
N LEU A 7 -35.83 19.34 -57.75
CA LEU A 7 -35.59 18.43 -56.63
C LEU A 7 -34.09 18.37 -56.28
N LEU A 8 -33.72 18.73 -55.05
CA LEU A 8 -32.40 18.43 -54.49
C LEU A 8 -32.57 17.31 -53.45
N PHE A 9 -32.00 16.15 -53.76
CA PHE A 9 -31.70 15.11 -52.78
C PHE A 9 -30.72 15.69 -51.75
N LEU A 10 -31.15 15.80 -50.49
CA LEU A 10 -30.23 15.94 -49.36
C LEU A 10 -30.21 14.62 -48.59
N SER A 11 -29.23 13.80 -48.91
CA SER A 11 -28.81 12.66 -48.10
C SER A 11 -28.23 13.19 -46.78
N ILE A 12 -28.99 13.07 -45.69
CA ILE A 12 -28.47 13.23 -44.33
C ILE A 12 -27.65 11.98 -44.01
N LEU A 13 -26.36 12.01 -44.30
CA LEU A 13 -25.41 11.09 -43.67
C LEU A 13 -25.16 11.64 -42.25
N ALA A 14 -25.83 11.07 -41.26
CA ALA A 14 -25.42 11.21 -39.88
C ALA A 14 -24.11 10.43 -39.70
N VAL A 15 -22.97 11.11 -39.95
CA VAL A 15 -21.68 10.61 -39.48
C VAL A 15 -21.63 10.91 -37.99
N CYS A 16 -22.07 9.93 -37.19
CA CYS A 16 -21.66 9.83 -35.80
C CYS A 16 -20.13 9.72 -35.79
N PHE A 17 -19.45 10.85 -35.61
CA PHE A 17 -18.08 10.86 -35.10
C PHE A 17 -18.14 10.41 -33.64
N PHE A 18 -18.26 9.10 -33.43
CA PHE A 18 -17.71 8.51 -32.22
C PHE A 18 -16.20 8.67 -32.33
N SER A 19 -15.67 9.72 -31.71
CA SER A 19 -14.26 9.75 -31.32
C SER A 19 -14.06 8.68 -30.26
N LEU A 20 -13.89 7.42 -30.68
CA LEU A 20 -13.19 6.41 -29.88
C LEU A 20 -11.71 6.75 -29.91
N SER A 21 -11.35 7.80 -29.20
CA SER A 21 -10.05 7.88 -28.53
C SER A 21 -10.35 7.91 -27.04
N ALA A 22 -10.98 6.84 -26.54
CA ALA A 22 -10.68 6.43 -25.18
C ALA A 22 -9.21 6.04 -25.21
N SER A 23 -8.33 7.01 -24.93
CA SER A 23 -7.01 6.71 -24.43
C SER A 23 -7.23 5.67 -23.34
N ILE A 24 -6.80 4.44 -23.58
CA ILE A 24 -6.77 3.41 -22.55
C ILE A 24 -5.82 3.99 -21.50
N THR A 25 -6.37 4.70 -20.51
CA THR A 25 -5.62 5.11 -19.34
C THR A 25 -5.23 3.82 -18.69
N LYS A 26 -3.96 3.43 -18.89
CA LYS A 26 -3.38 2.24 -18.28
C LYS A 26 -3.73 2.28 -16.80
N ALA A 27 -4.35 1.22 -16.27
CA ALA A 27 -4.73 1.17 -14.87
C ALA A 27 -3.51 1.47 -13.99
N GLN A 28 -3.62 2.47 -13.13
CA GLN A 28 -2.51 2.91 -12.29
C GLN A 28 -2.24 1.87 -11.20
N VAL A 29 -3.31 1.40 -10.57
CA VAL A 29 -3.34 0.16 -9.79
C VAL A 29 -3.10 -1.04 -10.71
N ASP A 30 -2.39 -2.05 -10.21
CA ASP A 30 -2.16 -3.30 -10.93
C ASP A 30 -3.50 -4.00 -11.27
N PRO A 31 -3.82 -4.23 -12.55
CA PRO A 31 -5.02 -4.99 -12.92
C PRO A 31 -5.02 -6.41 -12.34
N ASN A 32 -3.84 -6.97 -12.04
CA ASN A 32 -3.68 -8.30 -11.46
C ASN A 32 -3.54 -8.29 -9.92
N LEU A 33 -3.77 -7.14 -9.26
CA LEU A 33 -3.60 -7.00 -7.82
C LEU A 33 -4.38 -8.07 -7.05
N ARG A 34 -5.63 -8.33 -7.44
CA ARG A 34 -6.48 -9.36 -6.80
C ARG A 34 -5.86 -10.75 -6.91
N THR A 35 -5.39 -11.14 -8.09
CA THR A 35 -4.73 -12.44 -8.30
C THR A 35 -3.46 -12.55 -7.48
N ARG A 36 -2.65 -11.49 -7.41
CA ARG A 36 -1.47 -11.46 -6.53
C ARG A 36 -1.85 -11.67 -5.07
N LEU A 37 -2.86 -10.95 -4.60
CA LEU A 37 -3.39 -11.07 -3.24
C LEU A 37 -4.07 -12.42 -2.98
N GLN A 38 -4.32 -13.28 -3.95
CA GLN A 38 -4.72 -14.67 -3.65
C GLN A 38 -3.55 -15.51 -3.15
N THR A 39 -2.32 -15.13 -3.52
CA THR A 39 -1.10 -15.89 -3.19
C THR A 39 -0.37 -15.35 -1.96
N ASN A 40 -0.27 -14.03 -1.82
CA ASN A 40 0.48 -13.39 -0.74
C ASN A 40 -0.13 -12.03 -0.37
N PRO A 41 -0.14 -11.64 0.92
CA PRO A 41 -0.42 -10.27 1.32
C PRO A 41 0.64 -9.31 0.78
N ILE A 42 0.30 -8.03 0.67
CA ILE A 42 1.28 -6.94 0.54
C ILE A 42 1.44 -6.31 1.91
N VAL A 43 2.57 -6.54 2.57
CA VAL A 43 2.87 -5.93 3.88
C VAL A 43 4.04 -4.97 3.69
N VAL A 44 3.86 -3.74 4.15
CA VAL A 44 4.93 -2.74 4.23
C VAL A 44 5.15 -2.35 5.67
N ASP A 45 6.33 -2.69 6.17
CA ASP A 45 6.77 -2.63 7.57
C ASP A 45 8.17 -1.95 7.66
N HIS A 46 8.82 -1.97 8.84
CA HIS A 46 10.15 -1.39 9.02
C HIS A 46 11.23 -2.09 8.17
N ASN A 47 11.08 -3.38 7.89
CA ASN A 47 12.01 -4.17 7.07
C ASN A 47 11.92 -3.80 5.59
N SER A 48 10.79 -3.25 5.17
CA SER A 48 10.54 -2.84 3.79
C SER A 48 11.32 -1.60 3.37
N LEU A 49 11.83 -0.79 4.31
CA LEU A 49 12.41 0.54 4.01
C LEU A 49 13.63 0.50 3.08
N GLY A 50 14.41 -0.59 3.11
CA GLY A 50 15.54 -0.80 2.20
C GLY A 50 15.15 -0.97 0.73
N LEU A 51 13.85 -1.18 0.46
CA LEU A 51 13.29 -1.31 -0.89
C LEU A 51 13.10 0.05 -1.58
N PHE A 52 13.05 1.16 -0.84
CA PHE A 52 12.68 2.47 -1.41
C PHE A 52 13.57 2.88 -2.60
N ASP A 53 14.89 2.76 -2.44
CA ASP A 53 15.85 3.12 -3.49
C ASP A 53 15.89 2.10 -4.65
N GLN A 54 15.13 1.00 -4.53
CA GLN A 54 15.02 -0.07 -5.52
C GLN A 54 13.74 0.03 -6.36
N ILE A 55 12.84 0.98 -6.08
CA ILE A 55 11.60 1.16 -6.84
C ILE A 55 11.95 1.52 -8.29
N PRO A 56 11.57 0.69 -9.29
CA PRO A 56 11.81 1.05 -10.68
C PRO A 56 10.96 2.25 -11.11
N GLU A 57 11.51 3.15 -11.93
CA GLU A 57 10.84 4.41 -12.32
C GLU A 57 9.47 4.18 -12.98
N ASN A 58 9.27 3.08 -13.72
CA ASN A 58 7.96 2.77 -14.31
C ASN A 58 6.88 2.48 -13.25
N TYR A 59 7.25 1.90 -12.11
CA TYR A 59 6.33 1.67 -11.00
C TYR A 59 6.15 2.92 -10.15
N LEU A 60 7.20 3.74 -10.00
CA LEU A 60 7.06 5.05 -9.36
C LEU A 60 6.14 5.98 -10.16
N GLN A 61 6.24 5.98 -11.49
CA GLN A 61 5.34 6.72 -12.39
C GLN A 61 3.89 6.27 -12.26
N ARG A 62 3.64 4.96 -12.13
CA ARG A 62 2.29 4.44 -11.90
C ARG A 62 1.79 4.80 -10.50
N ALA A 63 2.64 4.62 -9.48
CA ALA A 63 2.35 4.92 -8.08
C ALA A 63 1.89 6.38 -7.89
N ARG A 64 2.61 7.36 -8.46
CA ARG A 64 2.25 8.80 -8.33
C ARG A 64 0.94 9.17 -9.01
N ASN A 65 0.47 8.33 -9.93
CA ASN A 65 -0.80 8.52 -10.64
C ASN A 65 -1.98 7.77 -9.99
N ILE A 66 -1.74 6.93 -8.97
CA ILE A 66 -2.83 6.32 -8.19
C ILE A 66 -3.57 7.44 -7.45
N ARG A 67 -4.89 7.49 -7.61
CA ARG A 67 -5.74 8.42 -6.88
C ARG A 67 -6.09 7.81 -5.52
N VAL A 68 -5.59 8.43 -4.46
CA VAL A 68 -5.76 7.96 -3.09
C VAL A 68 -6.56 8.97 -2.30
N PHE A 69 -7.59 8.49 -1.61
CA PHE A 69 -8.27 9.22 -0.55
C PHE A 69 -8.06 8.47 0.77
N PHE A 70 -7.59 9.18 1.80
CA PHE A 70 -7.55 8.63 3.14
C PHE A 70 -7.90 9.65 4.21
N SER A 71 -8.43 9.19 5.35
CA SER A 71 -8.79 10.04 6.47
C SER A 71 -8.31 9.50 7.81
N ASP A 72 -7.95 10.42 8.71
CA ASP A 72 -7.50 10.16 10.09
C ASP A 72 -7.36 11.50 10.84
N ARG A 73 -6.85 11.49 12.06
CA ARG A 73 -6.30 12.65 12.80
C ARG A 73 -4.86 12.39 13.24
N SER A 74 -4.21 13.41 13.80
CA SER A 74 -2.91 13.28 14.46
C SER A 74 -1.84 12.66 13.56
N VAL A 75 -1.47 11.39 13.77
CA VAL A 75 -0.36 10.78 13.07
C VAL A 75 -0.70 10.48 11.61
N GLY A 76 -1.98 10.29 11.24
CA GLY A 76 -2.36 10.28 9.83
C GLY A 76 -2.15 11.61 9.12
N GLN A 77 -2.29 12.74 9.82
CA GLN A 77 -1.86 14.03 9.30
C GLN A 77 -0.34 14.05 9.11
N ASN A 78 0.44 13.50 10.05
CA ASN A 78 1.90 13.41 9.86
C ASN A 78 2.31 12.46 8.72
N ILE A 79 1.58 11.36 8.49
CA ILE A 79 1.78 10.49 7.31
C ILE A 79 1.50 11.29 6.03
N ASN A 80 0.43 12.09 6.02
CA ASN A 80 0.17 13.01 4.92
C ASN A 80 1.32 14.00 4.76
N GLU A 81 1.72 14.74 5.79
CA GLU A 81 2.76 15.78 5.71
C GLU A 81 4.15 15.21 5.42
N SER A 82 4.45 13.97 5.81
CA SER A 82 5.76 13.36 5.58
C SER A 82 6.10 13.24 4.10
N LEU A 83 5.09 13.05 3.24
CA LEU A 83 5.28 13.00 1.80
C LEU A 83 5.82 14.33 1.24
N ASP A 84 5.61 15.47 1.93
CA ASP A 84 6.16 16.77 1.53
C ASP A 84 7.67 16.85 1.68
N CYS A 85 8.28 15.96 2.47
CA CYS A 85 9.73 15.84 2.50
C CYS A 85 10.27 15.46 1.12
N LEU A 86 9.60 14.57 0.39
CA LEU A 86 10.07 14.07 -0.91
C LEU A 86 9.65 14.93 -2.10
N THR A 87 8.64 15.81 -1.94
CA THR A 87 8.11 16.66 -3.02
C THR A 87 8.78 18.04 -3.08
N ALA A 88 9.71 18.34 -2.18
CA ALA A 88 10.42 19.61 -2.18
C ALA A 88 11.29 19.81 -3.43
N THR A 89 11.49 21.04 -3.88
CA THR A 89 12.35 21.35 -5.04
C THR A 89 13.84 21.11 -4.79
N SER A 90 14.24 21.05 -3.52
CA SER A 90 15.59 20.68 -3.07
C SER A 90 15.52 20.28 -1.60
N TRP A 91 16.56 19.59 -1.10
CA TRP A 91 16.63 19.20 0.30
C TRP A 91 16.50 20.42 1.24
N ALA A 92 17.19 21.53 0.95
CA ALA A 92 17.11 22.75 1.76
C ALA A 92 15.71 23.39 1.78
N MET A 93 14.92 23.20 0.73
CA MET A 93 13.56 23.74 0.63
C MET A 93 12.48 22.80 1.19
N SER A 94 12.86 21.62 1.69
CA SER A 94 11.90 20.74 2.36
C SER A 94 11.42 21.34 3.69
N PRO A 95 10.25 20.91 4.20
CA PRO A 95 9.75 21.32 5.49
C PRO A 95 10.81 21.20 6.60
N ASN A 96 10.78 22.13 7.56
CA ASN A 96 11.79 22.19 8.63
C ASN A 96 11.84 20.89 9.45
N SER A 97 10.69 20.26 9.69
CA SER A 97 10.57 18.99 10.40
C SER A 97 11.33 17.86 9.69
N CYS A 98 11.33 17.82 8.36
CA CYS A 98 12.11 16.84 7.57
C CYS A 98 13.63 16.98 7.75
N ARG A 99 14.11 18.17 8.14
CA ARG A 99 15.52 18.49 8.35
C ARG A 99 15.90 18.63 9.82
N LYS A 100 15.03 18.21 10.74
CA LYS A 100 15.27 18.27 12.19
C LYS A 100 15.52 16.86 12.71
N THR A 101 16.63 16.64 13.41
CA THR A 101 16.92 15.37 14.11
C THR A 101 17.86 15.62 15.28
N TYR A 102 18.10 14.58 16.09
CA TYR A 102 19.07 14.62 17.18
C TYR A 102 20.51 14.63 16.63
N PHE A 103 21.34 15.55 17.13
CA PHE A 103 22.79 15.55 16.89
C PHE A 103 23.57 14.89 18.04
N ASP A 104 22.93 14.74 19.19
CA ASP A 104 23.42 13.98 20.34
C ASP A 104 22.25 13.19 20.93
N THR A 105 22.26 11.87 20.75
CA THR A 105 21.24 10.95 21.27
C THR A 105 21.48 10.55 22.72
N ASN A 106 22.67 10.81 23.28
CA ASN A 106 22.93 10.59 24.71
C ASN A 106 22.29 11.70 25.54
N GLN A 107 22.26 12.92 25.01
CA GLN A 107 21.64 14.08 25.65
C GLN A 107 20.29 14.48 25.05
N TRP A 108 19.84 13.78 24.01
CA TRP A 108 18.62 14.08 23.26
C TRP A 108 18.55 15.55 22.81
N CYS A 109 19.65 16.04 22.23
CA CYS A 109 19.74 17.39 21.67
C CYS A 109 19.40 17.37 20.18
N SER A 110 18.30 18.03 19.79
CA SER A 110 17.90 18.16 18.39
C SER A 110 18.18 19.55 17.83
N ARG A 111 18.40 19.61 16.53
CA ARG A 111 18.51 20.87 15.78
C ARG A 111 17.99 20.69 14.37
N MET A 112 17.63 21.80 13.74
CA MET A 112 17.44 21.84 12.30
C MET A 112 18.79 21.91 11.59
N TYR A 113 18.90 21.21 10.47
CA TYR A 113 20.05 21.22 9.58
C TYR A 113 19.77 22.04 8.32
N ASN A 114 20.80 22.67 7.77
CA ASN A 114 20.71 23.55 6.60
C ASN A 114 21.61 23.08 5.44
N GLN A 115 21.60 23.78 4.31
CA GLN A 115 22.37 23.40 3.12
C GLN A 115 23.90 23.38 3.36
N ILE A 116 24.40 24.23 4.26
CA ILE A 116 25.83 24.26 4.62
C ILE A 116 26.18 22.96 5.37
N ASP A 117 25.34 22.52 6.31
CA ASP A 117 25.51 21.24 6.99
C ASP A 117 25.54 20.07 6.00
N LEU A 118 24.65 20.10 4.98
CA LEU A 118 24.58 19.06 3.96
C LEU A 118 25.86 19.02 3.10
N ASN A 119 26.32 20.19 2.64
CA ASN A 119 27.55 20.31 1.84
C ASN A 119 28.80 19.87 2.62
N ASN A 120 28.81 20.10 3.94
CA ASN A 120 29.89 19.68 4.84
C ASN A 120 29.80 18.20 5.26
N GLY A 121 28.75 17.48 4.84
CA GLY A 121 28.57 16.06 5.15
C GLY A 121 28.22 15.74 6.62
N VAL A 122 27.78 16.74 7.40
CA VAL A 122 27.49 16.58 8.84
C VAL A 122 26.01 16.27 9.14
N VAL A 123 25.14 16.28 8.13
CA VAL A 123 23.72 15.88 8.27
C VAL A 123 23.64 14.39 8.63
N PRO A 124 22.92 13.96 9.67
CA PRO A 124 22.74 12.55 10.01
C PRO A 124 22.02 11.75 8.92
N GLN A 125 22.35 10.45 8.80
CA GLN A 125 21.89 9.60 7.70
C GLN A 125 20.36 9.42 7.66
N ASP A 126 19.70 9.41 8.81
CA ASP A 126 18.24 9.25 8.96
C ASP A 126 17.43 10.39 8.31
N ILE A 127 18.04 11.56 8.10
CA ILE A 127 17.43 12.71 7.41
C ILE A 127 18.13 13.07 6.09
N ARG A 128 19.00 12.19 5.57
CA ARG A 128 19.52 12.31 4.20
C ARG A 128 18.54 11.70 3.22
N PHE A 129 18.02 12.52 2.32
CA PHE A 129 17.12 12.10 1.24
C PHE A 129 17.30 13.01 0.03
N THR A 130 16.88 12.54 -1.14
CA THR A 130 16.87 13.33 -2.38
C THR A 130 15.42 13.61 -2.74
N PRO A 131 14.91 14.83 -2.50
CA PRO A 131 13.56 15.17 -2.92
C PRO A 131 13.54 15.40 -4.43
N ASP A 132 12.41 15.07 -5.03
CA ASP A 132 12.17 15.22 -6.46
C ASP A 132 10.66 15.40 -6.68
N PRO A 133 10.19 16.63 -6.95
CA PRO A 133 8.77 16.93 -7.10
C PRO A 133 8.13 16.25 -8.30
N ALA A 134 8.92 15.85 -9.31
CA ALA A 134 8.41 15.15 -10.48
C ALA A 134 8.27 13.65 -10.19
N LYS A 135 9.26 13.05 -9.52
CA LYS A 135 9.22 11.63 -9.15
C LYS A 135 8.20 11.33 -8.08
N TYR A 136 8.14 12.14 -7.04
CA TYR A 136 7.27 11.94 -5.87
C TYR A 136 6.05 12.86 -5.89
N ASN A 137 5.57 13.22 -7.10
CA ASN A 137 4.36 14.02 -7.21
C ASN A 137 3.20 13.33 -6.47
N ARG A 138 2.57 14.06 -5.56
CA ARG A 138 1.52 13.53 -4.69
C ARG A 138 0.16 14.21 -4.89
N SER A 139 -0.06 14.91 -6.00
CA SER A 139 -1.29 15.68 -6.22
C SER A 139 -2.55 14.81 -6.31
N ASN A 140 -2.37 13.50 -6.51
CA ASN A 140 -3.45 12.51 -6.54
C ASN A 140 -3.74 11.89 -5.17
N ILE A 141 -3.03 12.30 -4.12
CA ILE A 141 -3.22 11.82 -2.75
C ILE A 141 -3.92 12.90 -1.94
N VAL A 142 -5.13 12.60 -1.49
CA VAL A 142 -5.97 13.48 -0.68
C VAL A 142 -6.10 12.93 0.73
N TYR A 143 -5.75 13.75 1.71
CA TYR A 143 -5.97 13.51 3.12
C TYR A 143 -7.15 14.34 3.62
N LEU A 144 -7.97 13.74 4.47
CA LEU A 144 -9.06 14.42 5.14
C LEU A 144 -8.99 14.22 6.65
N PHE A 145 -8.89 15.32 7.39
CA PHE A 145 -8.93 15.28 8.85
C PHE A 145 -10.28 14.76 9.35
N ARG A 146 -10.24 13.77 10.24
CA ARG A 146 -11.40 13.18 10.90
C ARG A 146 -11.07 12.78 12.33
N GLU A 147 -11.98 13.10 13.24
CA GLU A 147 -11.90 12.74 14.64
C GLU A 147 -13.22 12.13 15.11
N GLY A 148 -13.15 11.33 16.17
CA GLY A 148 -14.29 10.60 16.70
C GLY A 148 -13.83 9.38 17.48
N SER A 149 -14.81 8.61 17.96
CA SER A 149 -14.55 7.27 18.46
C SER A 149 -14.22 6.32 17.31
N TRP A 150 -13.63 5.17 17.59
CA TRP A 150 -13.31 4.18 16.56
C TRP A 150 -14.57 3.76 15.78
N TYR A 151 -15.71 3.62 16.46
CA TYR A 151 -16.97 3.23 15.83
C TYR A 151 -17.62 4.37 15.03
N SER A 152 -17.54 5.63 15.49
CA SER A 152 -18.09 6.77 14.72
C SER A 152 -17.26 7.07 13.47
N LEU A 153 -15.94 6.84 13.53
CA LEU A 153 -15.06 6.91 12.36
C LEU A 153 -15.38 5.81 11.35
N THR A 154 -15.62 4.59 11.82
CA THR A 154 -16.04 3.47 10.98
C THR A 154 -17.38 3.74 10.30
N ASP A 155 -18.37 4.23 11.05
CA ASP A 155 -19.64 4.67 10.49
C ASP A 155 -19.44 5.74 9.43
N ASN A 156 -18.77 6.85 9.77
CA ASN A 156 -18.55 7.94 8.84
C ASN A 156 -17.87 7.48 7.55
N PHE A 157 -16.92 6.55 7.65
CA PHE A 157 -16.30 5.95 6.48
C PHE A 157 -17.31 5.21 5.60
N ILE A 158 -18.07 4.28 6.18
CA ILE A 158 -19.01 3.41 5.44
C ILE A 158 -20.18 4.22 4.87
N SER A 159 -20.80 5.09 5.67
CA SER A 159 -22.03 5.79 5.32
C SER A 159 -21.79 7.05 4.50
N THR A 160 -20.61 7.67 4.62
CA THR A 160 -20.35 9.00 4.04
C THR A 160 -19.12 9.02 3.15
N LEU A 161 -17.92 8.78 3.69
CA LEU A 161 -16.68 9.03 2.96
C LEU A 161 -16.51 8.07 1.78
N PHE A 162 -16.79 6.78 1.98
CA PHE A 162 -16.62 5.80 0.92
C PHE A 162 -17.59 6.04 -0.26
N PRO A 163 -18.93 6.15 -0.06
CA PRO A 163 -19.85 6.43 -1.16
C PRO A 163 -19.56 7.74 -1.92
N GLN A 164 -19.12 8.79 -1.22
CA GLN A 164 -18.81 10.09 -1.85
C GLN A 164 -17.55 10.05 -2.71
N ASN A 165 -16.58 9.20 -2.37
CA ASN A 165 -15.24 9.23 -2.98
C ASN A 165 -14.98 8.05 -3.92
N ILE A 166 -15.75 6.96 -3.85
CA ILE A 166 -15.44 5.73 -4.59
C ILE A 166 -15.43 5.88 -6.12
N ALA A 167 -16.19 6.83 -6.67
CA ALA A 167 -16.16 7.13 -8.11
C ALA A 167 -14.84 7.82 -8.54
N SER A 168 -14.25 8.61 -7.66
CA SER A 168 -13.16 9.54 -7.97
C SER A 168 -11.76 9.01 -7.63
N TYR A 169 -11.66 7.98 -6.80
CA TYR A 169 -10.37 7.47 -6.31
C TYR A 169 -10.21 5.97 -6.55
N ASP A 170 -8.98 5.53 -6.72
CA ASP A 170 -8.61 4.12 -6.91
C ASP A 170 -8.46 3.41 -5.56
N ILE A 171 -8.07 4.16 -4.54
CA ILE A 171 -7.99 3.76 -3.14
C ILE A 171 -8.83 4.74 -2.31
N VAL A 172 -9.74 4.21 -1.51
CA VAL A 172 -10.50 4.96 -0.50
C VAL A 172 -10.36 4.20 0.80
N THR A 173 -9.64 4.76 1.77
CA THR A 173 -9.30 4.09 3.03
C THR A 173 -9.40 5.07 4.21
N TYR A 174 -9.31 4.56 5.42
CA TYR A 174 -9.18 5.35 6.64
C TYR A 174 -8.38 4.53 7.64
N GLN A 175 -7.85 5.19 8.66
CA GLN A 175 -7.20 4.52 9.78
C GLN A 175 -7.66 5.14 11.10
N PHE A 176 -7.20 4.56 12.18
CA PHE A 176 -7.41 5.07 13.52
C PHE A 176 -6.16 5.78 14.03
N SER A 177 -6.37 6.65 15.01
CA SER A 177 -5.27 7.32 15.73
C SER A 177 -4.92 6.58 17.02
N TYR A 178 -3.74 6.84 17.58
CA TYR A 178 -3.34 6.29 18.88
C TYR A 178 -4.35 6.58 20.01
N LEU A 179 -5.15 7.65 19.86
CA LEU A 179 -6.21 8.03 20.79
C LEU A 179 -7.44 7.10 20.75
N ASN A 180 -7.57 6.24 19.73
CA ASN A 180 -8.65 5.26 19.63
C ASN A 180 -8.24 3.87 20.12
N ILE A 181 -6.93 3.64 20.26
CA ILE A 181 -6.34 2.37 20.68
C ILE A 181 -5.61 2.47 22.04
N GLY A 182 -5.65 3.65 22.67
CA GLY A 182 -4.96 3.94 23.92
C GLY A 182 -5.71 3.48 25.17
N GLY A 183 -4.98 3.26 26.26
CA GLY A 183 -5.56 2.73 27.52
C GLY A 183 -6.43 3.72 28.29
N ASN A 184 -6.44 4.99 27.87
CA ASN A 184 -7.22 6.07 28.49
C ASN A 184 -8.49 6.42 27.68
N THR A 185 -8.88 5.60 26.70
CA THR A 185 -10.13 5.85 25.98
C THR A 185 -11.33 5.62 26.89
N ASN A 186 -12.32 6.51 26.83
CA ASN A 186 -13.65 6.26 27.41
C ASN A 186 -14.54 5.45 26.43
N GLU A 187 -13.94 4.85 25.41
CA GLU A 187 -14.66 4.16 24.33
C GLU A 187 -15.02 2.74 24.80
N GLN A 188 -16.32 2.48 24.93
CA GLN A 188 -16.84 1.16 25.29
C GLN A 188 -17.78 0.67 24.20
N PRO A 189 -17.57 -0.55 23.67
CA PRO A 189 -16.45 -1.45 23.94
C PRO A 189 -15.15 -0.90 23.33
N ASN A 190 -14.01 -1.27 23.93
CA ASN A 190 -12.69 -0.96 23.37
C ASN A 190 -12.56 -1.56 21.96
N ILE A 191 -11.87 -0.86 21.05
CA ILE A 191 -11.60 -1.28 19.68
C ILE A 191 -10.98 -2.69 19.56
N ALA A 192 -10.20 -3.13 20.54
CA ALA A 192 -9.55 -4.44 20.60
C ALA A 192 -10.42 -5.55 21.18
N ASN A 193 -11.63 -5.22 21.68
CA ASN A 193 -12.50 -6.17 22.35
C ASN A 193 -12.82 -7.37 21.43
N PRO A 194 -12.63 -8.62 21.88
CA PRO A 194 -12.75 -9.79 21.01
C PRO A 194 -14.20 -10.10 20.59
N LEU A 195 -15.20 -9.52 21.26
CA LEU A 195 -16.62 -9.79 21.03
C LEU A 195 -17.36 -8.63 20.38
N CYS A 196 -16.85 -7.41 20.57
CA CYS A 196 -17.53 -6.18 20.18
C CYS A 196 -16.59 -5.12 19.57
N GLY A 197 -15.30 -5.38 19.48
CA GLY A 197 -14.32 -4.44 18.92
C GLY A 197 -14.34 -4.43 17.39
N PHE A 198 -13.50 -3.61 16.79
CA PHE A 198 -13.48 -3.41 15.35
C PHE A 198 -13.20 -4.70 14.56
N MET A 199 -12.41 -5.62 15.10
CA MET A 199 -11.97 -6.81 14.38
C MET A 199 -13.01 -7.94 14.31
N VAL A 200 -14.24 -7.72 14.80
CA VAL A 200 -15.32 -8.69 14.65
C VAL A 200 -15.87 -8.76 13.22
N THR A 201 -16.31 -9.94 12.79
CA THR A 201 -16.82 -10.14 11.42
C THR A 201 -18.33 -10.00 11.30
N GLN A 202 -19.05 -9.92 12.43
CA GLN A 202 -20.50 -9.84 12.48
C GLN A 202 -20.99 -9.07 13.70
N ASN A 203 -22.16 -8.45 13.59
CA ASN A 203 -22.81 -7.76 14.69
C ASN A 203 -23.18 -8.75 15.81
N ARG A 204 -23.05 -8.28 17.04
CA ARG A 204 -23.48 -9.01 18.24
C ARG A 204 -24.39 -8.13 19.10
N ALA A 205 -25.53 -8.68 19.50
CA ALA A 205 -26.47 -7.99 20.37
C ALA A 205 -25.82 -7.65 21.73
N GLY A 206 -26.06 -6.43 22.23
CA GLY A 206 -25.55 -5.96 23.51
C GLY A 206 -24.14 -5.36 23.47
N CYS A 207 -23.51 -5.25 22.30
CA CYS A 207 -22.21 -4.58 22.14
C CYS A 207 -22.35 -3.04 22.04
N HIS A 208 -23.40 -2.56 21.39
CA HIS A 208 -23.70 -1.14 21.22
C HIS A 208 -25.20 -0.92 21.40
N ASP A 209 -25.60 0.29 21.82
CA ASP A 209 -27.01 0.65 22.09
C ASP A 209 -27.89 0.56 20.83
N SER A 210 -27.28 0.58 19.65
CA SER A 210 -27.90 0.29 18.36
C SER A 210 -27.21 -0.92 17.69
N TYR A 211 -27.97 -1.69 16.92
CA TYR A 211 -27.47 -2.89 16.21
C TYR A 211 -26.64 -2.47 14.99
N GLU A 212 -25.47 -1.90 15.23
CA GLU A 212 -24.76 -1.16 14.20
C GLU A 212 -23.53 -1.87 13.64
N PRO A 213 -23.26 -1.70 12.33
CA PRO A 213 -22.28 -2.46 11.58
C PRO A 213 -20.88 -1.82 11.60
N TRP A 214 -20.33 -1.50 12.78
CA TRP A 214 -19.04 -0.80 12.88
C TRP A 214 -17.89 -1.79 13.05
N HIS A 215 -17.55 -2.57 12.02
CA HIS A 215 -16.53 -3.61 12.17
C HIS A 215 -15.87 -4.02 10.83
N ILE A 216 -14.75 -4.75 10.91
CA ILE A 216 -13.91 -5.16 9.78
C ILE A 216 -14.68 -5.94 8.73
N GLY A 217 -15.65 -6.76 9.15
CA GLY A 217 -16.55 -7.49 8.25
C GLY A 217 -17.23 -6.58 7.21
N ARG A 218 -17.68 -5.39 7.61
CA ARG A 218 -18.27 -4.43 6.67
C ARG A 218 -17.29 -3.84 5.67
N ILE A 219 -16.05 -3.63 6.11
CA ILE A 219 -14.98 -3.18 5.21
C ILE A 219 -14.71 -4.27 4.17
N THR A 220 -14.69 -5.55 4.57
CA THR A 220 -14.54 -6.67 3.63
C THR A 220 -15.73 -6.85 2.68
N GLU A 221 -16.94 -6.48 3.11
CA GLU A 221 -18.10 -6.45 2.22
C GLU A 221 -17.99 -5.35 1.17
N LEU A 222 -17.51 -4.16 1.54
CA LEU A 222 -17.21 -3.12 0.55
C LEU A 222 -16.11 -3.60 -0.41
N GLU A 223 -15.06 -4.24 0.11
CA GLU A 223 -14.00 -4.79 -0.72
C GLU A 223 -14.52 -5.85 -1.70
N SER A 224 -15.47 -6.71 -1.32
CA SER A 224 -16.03 -7.70 -2.23
C SER A 224 -16.94 -7.09 -3.30
N GLN A 225 -17.65 -6.00 -2.97
CA GLN A 225 -18.53 -5.28 -3.91
C GLN A 225 -17.75 -4.45 -4.93
N TYR A 226 -16.63 -3.84 -4.52
CA TYR A 226 -15.85 -2.92 -5.35
C TYR A 226 -14.55 -3.57 -5.82
N ILE A 227 -14.67 -4.55 -6.71
CA ILE A 227 -13.55 -5.44 -7.10
C ILE A 227 -12.37 -4.70 -7.77
N ASN A 228 -12.67 -3.58 -8.43
CA ASN A 228 -11.72 -2.72 -9.14
C ASN A 228 -11.03 -1.69 -8.25
N LYS A 229 -11.25 -1.74 -6.94
CA LYS A 229 -10.67 -0.82 -5.95
C LYS A 229 -9.69 -1.56 -5.06
N ALA A 230 -8.65 -0.86 -4.63
CA ALA A 230 -7.69 -1.36 -3.67
C ALA A 230 -8.02 -0.81 -2.26
N PHE A 231 -7.96 -1.70 -1.27
CA PHE A 231 -8.22 -1.39 0.13
C PHE A 231 -6.92 -1.56 0.92
N ILE A 232 -6.44 -0.47 1.51
CA ILE A 232 -5.29 -0.51 2.43
C ILE A 232 -5.84 -0.66 3.84
N TYR A 233 -5.30 -1.61 4.58
CA TYR A 233 -5.48 -1.78 6.02
C TYR A 233 -4.26 -1.21 6.75
N TRP A 234 -4.45 -0.74 7.98
CA TRP A 234 -3.46 0.05 8.70
C TRP A 234 -3.31 -0.49 10.12
N THR A 235 -2.08 -0.67 10.58
CA THR A 235 -1.82 -0.62 12.02
C THR A 235 -1.75 0.83 12.48
N THR A 236 -2.24 1.09 13.67
CA THR A 236 -2.32 2.42 14.27
C THR A 236 -1.02 2.74 14.99
N SER A 237 -0.50 3.96 14.79
CA SER A 237 0.68 4.47 15.51
C SER A 237 0.57 4.21 17.02
N TYR A 238 1.66 3.80 17.65
CA TYR A 238 1.75 3.83 19.12
C TYR A 238 2.13 5.23 19.61
N ALA A 239 1.79 5.52 20.86
CA ALA A 239 2.13 6.77 21.54
C ALA A 239 2.85 6.49 22.86
N ARG A 240 3.66 7.45 23.29
CA ARG A 240 4.33 7.46 24.58
C ARG A 240 3.36 7.91 25.68
N SER A 241 3.48 7.36 26.88
CA SER A 241 2.62 7.56 28.06
C SER A 241 1.14 7.12 27.92
N ILE A 242 0.67 6.89 26.69
CA ILE A 242 -0.72 6.50 26.37
C ILE A 242 -0.78 5.06 25.82
N GLY A 243 0.38 4.50 25.44
CA GLY A 243 0.49 3.11 24.99
C GLY A 243 -0.16 2.14 25.98
N ALA A 244 -0.88 1.16 25.47
CA ALA A 244 -1.62 0.21 26.27
C ALA A 244 -1.74 -1.14 25.59
N GLU A 245 -2.03 -2.16 26.39
CA GLU A 245 -2.28 -3.53 25.92
C GLU A 245 -3.29 -3.57 24.78
N ASP A 246 -4.39 -2.82 24.90
CA ASP A 246 -5.43 -2.77 23.87
C ASP A 246 -4.89 -2.34 22.50
N GLY A 247 -3.93 -1.41 22.47
CA GLY A 247 -3.31 -0.95 21.24
C GLY A 247 -2.42 -1.99 20.59
N GLU A 248 -1.67 -2.73 21.39
CA GLU A 248 -0.88 -3.87 20.92
C GLU A 248 -1.79 -4.99 20.41
N VAL A 249 -2.84 -5.34 21.17
CA VAL A 249 -3.82 -6.35 20.79
C VAL A 249 -4.51 -5.98 19.48
N PHE A 250 -4.99 -4.75 19.33
CA PHE A 250 -5.62 -4.27 18.10
C PHE A 250 -4.68 -4.37 16.90
N ASN A 251 -3.45 -3.86 17.02
CA ASN A 251 -2.48 -3.91 15.93
C ASN A 251 -2.10 -5.35 15.56
N ASN A 252 -1.98 -6.24 16.54
CA ASN A 252 -1.70 -7.66 16.30
C ASN A 252 -2.90 -8.38 15.66
N GLN A 253 -4.13 -8.04 16.04
CA GLN A 253 -5.33 -8.52 15.36
C GLN A 253 -5.36 -8.06 13.89
N MET A 254 -5.04 -6.78 13.62
CA MET A 254 -4.97 -6.25 12.26
C MET A 254 -3.89 -6.94 11.42
N ARG A 255 -2.67 -7.13 11.96
CA ARG A 255 -1.59 -7.89 11.29
C ARG A 255 -2.00 -9.31 10.95
N SER A 256 -2.61 -10.00 11.92
CA SER A 256 -3.08 -11.37 11.77
C SER A 256 -4.19 -11.48 10.72
N PHE A 257 -5.15 -10.55 10.75
CA PHE A 257 -6.21 -10.45 9.77
C PHE A 257 -5.67 -10.21 8.36
N ALA A 258 -4.77 -9.23 8.20
CA ALA A 258 -4.21 -8.91 6.89
C ALA A 258 -3.38 -10.07 6.33
N SER A 259 -2.57 -10.72 7.16
CA SER A 259 -1.77 -11.87 6.73
C SER A 259 -2.64 -13.06 6.36
N SER A 260 -3.62 -13.41 7.20
CA SER A 260 -4.47 -14.60 7.00
C SER A 260 -5.47 -14.46 5.86
N ASN A 261 -5.84 -13.23 5.51
CA ASN A 261 -6.77 -12.92 4.42
C ASN A 261 -6.07 -12.28 3.21
N HIS A 262 -4.73 -12.37 3.17
CA HIS A 262 -3.87 -11.85 2.11
C HIS A 262 -4.20 -10.41 1.68
N LYS A 263 -4.30 -9.51 2.64
CA LYS A 263 -4.64 -8.09 2.43
C LYS A 263 -3.41 -7.23 2.16
N ILE A 264 -3.68 -5.98 1.80
CA ILE A 264 -2.69 -4.91 1.73
C ILE A 264 -2.61 -4.26 3.11
N LEU A 265 -1.48 -4.39 3.80
CA LEU A 265 -1.23 -3.80 5.11
C LEU A 265 -0.12 -2.75 5.02
N PHE A 266 -0.44 -1.52 5.41
CA PHE A 266 0.56 -0.54 5.81
C PHE A 266 0.77 -0.66 7.32
N ASP A 267 1.84 -1.35 7.72
CA ASP A 267 2.14 -1.60 9.12
C ASP A 267 2.87 -0.38 9.72
N PHE A 268 2.15 0.73 9.79
CA PHE A 268 2.71 2.00 10.23
C PHE A 268 3.21 1.95 11.67
N ALA A 269 2.48 1.26 12.55
CA ALA A 269 2.88 1.07 13.94
C ALA A 269 4.28 0.45 14.05
N ASP A 270 4.53 -0.60 13.27
CA ASP A 270 5.83 -1.28 13.20
C ASP A 270 6.93 -0.38 12.62
N ILE A 271 6.64 0.40 11.57
CA ILE A 271 7.61 1.32 10.94
C ILE A 271 8.18 2.33 11.95
N ILE A 272 7.33 2.86 12.83
CA ILE A 272 7.69 3.93 13.77
C ILE A 272 8.07 3.44 15.17
N SER A 273 7.77 2.19 15.52
CA SER A 273 8.19 1.57 16.78
C SER A 273 9.52 0.83 16.68
N HIS A 274 10.27 1.03 15.60
CA HIS A 274 11.62 0.52 15.43
C HIS A 274 12.57 1.65 15.06
N THR A 275 13.72 1.69 15.73
CA THR A 275 14.82 2.63 15.44
C THR A 275 15.32 2.45 14.00
N PRO A 276 16.16 3.37 13.48
CA PRO A 276 16.76 3.19 12.16
C PRO A 276 17.52 1.87 12.00
N GLY A 277 18.07 1.33 13.10
CA GLY A 277 18.75 0.04 13.13
C GLY A 277 17.84 -1.17 13.34
N GLY A 278 16.52 -1.01 13.40
CA GLY A 278 15.57 -2.12 13.59
C GLY A 278 15.36 -2.55 15.05
N VAL A 279 15.92 -1.82 16.03
CA VAL A 279 15.67 -2.11 17.45
C VAL A 279 14.29 -1.59 17.84
N SER A 280 13.48 -2.43 18.49
CA SER A 280 12.14 -2.05 18.97
C SER A 280 12.19 -0.98 20.06
N CYS A 281 11.17 -0.13 20.08
CA CYS A 281 11.00 0.96 21.03
C CYS A 281 9.77 0.70 21.90
N TYR A 282 9.91 0.97 23.19
CA TYR A 282 8.89 0.73 24.18
C TYR A 282 8.46 2.02 24.88
N ASP A 283 7.33 1.95 25.56
CA ASP A 283 6.76 3.05 26.31
C ASP A 283 7.68 3.48 27.47
N ASN A 284 7.49 4.71 27.95
CA ASN A 284 8.35 5.36 28.94
C ASN A 284 8.22 4.88 30.39
N ARG A 285 7.47 3.80 30.62
CA ARG A 285 7.35 3.10 31.91
C ARG A 285 8.31 1.91 31.98
N ASP A 286 9.51 2.13 31.48
CA ASP A 286 10.59 1.15 31.28
C ASP A 286 11.82 1.45 32.15
N GLY A 287 11.73 2.46 33.04
CA GLY A 287 12.84 2.92 33.87
C GLY A 287 13.97 3.61 33.08
N VAL A 288 13.73 3.94 31.81
CA VAL A 288 14.66 4.70 30.96
C VAL A 288 14.29 6.18 31.02
N ALA A 289 15.30 7.01 31.26
CA ALA A 289 15.12 8.46 31.30
C ALA A 289 14.88 9.05 29.90
N TYR A 290 13.70 9.64 29.70
CA TYR A 290 13.33 10.35 28.49
C TYR A 290 13.54 11.85 28.65
N VAL A 291 14.59 12.33 27.98
CA VAL A 291 14.99 13.72 28.06
C VAL A 291 14.44 14.50 26.87
N ARG A 292 13.77 15.62 27.16
CA ARG A 292 13.56 16.69 26.17
C ARG A 292 14.40 17.91 26.54
N LYS A 293 15.07 18.49 25.56
CA LYS A 293 15.63 19.84 25.68
C LYS A 293 14.70 20.84 25.02
N GLN A 294 14.46 21.96 25.71
CA GLN A 294 13.71 23.07 25.13
C GLN A 294 14.46 23.60 23.90
N GLU A 295 13.74 23.79 22.80
CA GLU A 295 14.29 24.31 21.55
C GLU A 295 14.94 25.69 21.79
N GLY A 296 16.18 25.86 21.32
CA GLY A 296 16.95 27.11 21.48
C GLY A 296 17.78 27.21 22.78
N VAL A 297 17.72 26.22 23.67
CA VAL A 297 18.59 26.17 24.86
C VAL A 297 19.91 25.46 24.52
N ALA A 298 21.03 26.00 25.01
CA ALA A 298 22.34 25.36 24.85
C ALA A 298 22.30 23.90 25.35
N CYS A 299 22.85 22.98 24.55
CA CYS A 299 22.92 21.56 24.86
C CYS A 299 23.88 21.33 26.04
N THR A 300 23.42 21.65 27.25
CA THR A 300 24.12 21.47 28.52
C THR A 300 23.38 20.43 29.38
N PRO A 301 24.05 19.76 30.33
CA PRO A 301 23.43 18.70 31.13
C PRO A 301 22.34 19.17 32.11
N MET A 302 22.21 20.47 32.39
CA MET A 302 21.41 20.98 33.52
C MET A 302 20.04 21.57 33.14
N THR A 303 19.68 21.66 31.85
CA THR A 303 18.39 22.26 31.40
C THR A 303 17.39 21.22 30.87
N THR A 304 17.56 19.96 31.26
CA THR A 304 16.81 18.81 30.76
C THR A 304 15.52 18.62 31.55
N PHE A 305 14.37 18.64 30.87
CA PHE A 305 13.19 18.00 31.43
C PHE A 305 13.39 16.50 31.26
N GLN A 306 13.62 15.81 32.37
CA GLN A 306 13.75 14.36 32.41
C GLN A 306 12.44 13.79 32.92
N GLU A 307 11.79 13.02 32.07
CA GLU A 307 10.73 12.12 32.47
C GLU A 307 11.38 10.76 32.70
N ASN A 308 11.05 10.09 33.79
CA ASN A 308 11.60 8.79 34.14
C ASN A 308 10.55 8.08 35.00
N TYR A 309 9.54 7.49 34.36
CA TYR A 309 8.58 6.68 35.08
C TYR A 309 9.27 5.39 35.57
N PRO A 310 8.91 4.88 36.76
CA PRO A 310 9.39 3.58 37.22
C PRO A 310 9.08 2.50 36.19
N ASP A 311 9.99 1.54 36.04
CA ASP A 311 9.76 0.33 35.25
C ASP A 311 8.57 -0.43 35.85
N ASP A 312 7.47 -0.53 35.10
CA ASP A 312 6.27 -1.27 35.51
C ASP A 312 6.32 -2.76 35.07
N GLY A 313 7.42 -3.17 34.44
CA GLY A 313 7.66 -4.52 33.93
C GLY A 313 6.96 -4.82 32.62
N GLN A 314 6.34 -3.84 31.96
CA GLN A 314 5.58 -4.03 30.72
C GLN A 314 6.23 -3.31 29.54
N ASN A 315 6.56 -4.09 28.51
CA ASN A 315 7.19 -3.59 27.29
C ASN A 315 6.15 -3.29 26.21
N TYR A 316 5.31 -2.28 26.45
CA TYR A 316 4.35 -1.84 25.43
C TYR A 316 5.08 -1.13 24.27
N PRO A 317 4.86 -1.53 23.01
CA PRO A 317 5.46 -0.82 21.88
C PRO A 317 5.06 0.66 21.85
N ALA A 318 6.02 1.54 21.51
CA ALA A 318 5.81 2.98 21.39
C ALA A 318 6.53 3.55 20.17
N ILE A 319 6.13 4.75 19.74
CA ILE A 319 6.94 5.53 18.80
C ILE A 319 8.36 5.72 19.37
N CYS A 320 9.37 5.46 18.55
CA CYS A 320 10.75 5.70 18.97
C CYS A 320 10.99 7.18 19.25
N GLN A 321 11.73 7.47 20.33
CA GLN A 321 12.15 8.83 20.65
C GLN A 321 12.92 9.47 19.49
N ASN A 322 13.64 8.70 18.67
CA ASN A 322 14.30 9.20 17.45
C ASN A 322 13.38 9.97 16.50
N TYR A 323 12.08 9.76 16.59
CA TYR A 323 11.08 10.29 15.67
C TYR A 323 10.24 11.41 16.27
N THR A 324 10.38 11.66 17.58
CA THR A 324 9.63 12.71 18.26
C THR A 324 10.40 13.42 19.38
N VAL A 325 10.08 14.70 19.59
CA VAL A 325 10.46 15.46 20.79
C VAL A 325 9.34 15.47 21.84
N GLU A 326 8.17 14.92 21.52
CA GLU A 326 7.07 14.77 22.46
C GLU A 326 7.45 13.69 23.51
N GLN A 327 7.30 14.03 24.78
CA GLN A 327 7.50 13.09 25.90
C GLN A 327 6.30 12.17 26.04
N ASP A 328 5.13 12.79 26.08
CA ASP A 328 3.82 12.15 26.02
C ASP A 328 3.24 12.37 24.62
N ASN A 329 2.53 11.39 24.06
CA ASN A 329 1.90 11.35 22.72
C ASN A 329 2.73 10.66 21.61
N GLY A 330 2.25 10.76 20.37
CA GLY A 330 2.66 9.92 19.25
C GLY A 330 3.01 10.66 17.95
N HIS A 331 3.08 12.00 17.93
CA HIS A 331 3.29 12.72 16.67
C HIS A 331 4.73 12.60 16.16
N LEU A 332 4.87 12.57 14.84
CA LEU A 332 6.17 12.65 14.18
C LEU A 332 6.61 14.11 14.11
N THR A 333 7.62 14.47 14.90
CA THR A 333 8.16 15.84 14.94
C THR A 333 9.61 15.92 14.46
N LEU A 334 10.24 14.78 14.19
CA LEU A 334 11.61 14.66 13.70
C LEU A 334 11.67 13.97 12.33
N GLY A 335 12.64 14.39 11.54
CA GLY A 335 12.79 14.00 10.14
C GLY A 335 12.95 12.50 9.96
N GLY A 336 13.66 11.80 10.84
CA GLY A 336 13.87 10.36 10.71
C GLY A 336 12.55 9.58 10.60
N GLY A 337 11.55 9.93 11.42
CA GLY A 337 10.24 9.30 11.38
C GLY A 337 9.43 9.68 10.15
N LEU A 338 9.45 10.96 9.78
CA LEU A 338 8.79 11.48 8.57
C LEU A 338 9.36 10.82 7.30
N ILE A 339 10.68 10.77 7.15
CA ILE A 339 11.32 10.16 5.97
C ILE A 339 11.02 8.66 5.88
N ARG A 340 11.03 7.94 7.00
CA ARG A 340 10.64 6.51 7.02
C ARG A 340 9.18 6.33 6.59
N SER A 341 8.28 7.12 7.15
CA SER A 341 6.86 7.14 6.79
C SER A 341 6.67 7.37 5.28
N ALA A 342 7.29 8.40 4.73
CA ALA A 342 7.17 8.75 3.31
C ALA A 342 7.72 7.65 2.40
N LYS A 343 8.91 7.11 2.72
CA LYS A 343 9.55 6.04 1.95
C LYS A 343 8.68 4.77 1.92
N ALA A 344 8.20 4.35 3.09
CA ALA A 344 7.31 3.19 3.20
C ALA A 344 6.02 3.40 2.38
N TYR A 345 5.44 4.59 2.43
CA TYR A 345 4.22 4.87 1.67
C TYR A 345 4.43 4.75 0.16
N TRP A 346 5.55 5.24 -0.36
CA TRP A 346 5.90 5.06 -1.77
C TRP A 346 6.19 3.60 -2.16
N ILE A 347 6.81 2.82 -1.27
CA ILE A 347 6.98 1.37 -1.46
C ILE A 347 5.60 0.70 -1.57
N LEU A 348 4.66 1.05 -0.70
CA LEU A 348 3.29 0.52 -0.73
C LEU A 348 2.61 0.84 -2.07
N LEU A 349 2.59 2.11 -2.48
CA LEU A 349 1.96 2.52 -3.74
C LEU A 349 2.63 1.88 -4.96
N ALA A 350 3.96 1.71 -4.95
CA ALA A 350 4.66 1.00 -6.01
C ALA A 350 4.24 -0.47 -6.10
N GLN A 351 4.09 -1.15 -4.95
CA GLN A 351 3.61 -2.53 -4.92
C GLN A 351 2.16 -2.66 -5.39
N ILE A 352 1.27 -1.75 -4.98
CA ILE A 352 -0.10 -1.66 -5.48
C ILE A 352 -0.13 -1.36 -6.99
N ALA A 353 0.83 -0.58 -7.48
CA ALA A 353 1.05 -0.34 -8.89
C ALA A 353 1.68 -1.53 -9.63
N GLY A 354 1.85 -2.68 -9.00
CA GLY A 354 2.27 -3.92 -9.66
C GLY A 354 3.74 -4.27 -9.49
N TRP A 355 4.50 -3.47 -8.75
CA TRP A 355 5.87 -3.85 -8.40
C TRP A 355 5.84 -5.07 -7.45
N VAL A 356 6.73 -6.03 -7.71
CA VAL A 356 7.00 -7.16 -6.81
C VAL A 356 8.50 -7.13 -6.52
N PRO A 357 8.90 -6.69 -5.31
CA PRO A 357 10.31 -6.65 -4.93
C PRO A 357 10.99 -8.02 -5.10
N GLY A 358 12.23 -8.02 -5.59
CA GLY A 358 13.02 -9.25 -5.77
C GLY A 358 12.63 -10.15 -6.94
N GLN A 359 11.50 -9.92 -7.62
CA GLN A 359 11.18 -10.63 -8.86
C GLN A 359 11.69 -9.88 -10.09
N GLN A 360 12.32 -10.63 -11.01
CA GLN A 360 12.73 -10.10 -12.30
C GLN A 360 11.50 -9.55 -13.03
N GLN A 361 11.50 -8.24 -13.20
CA GLN A 361 10.43 -7.54 -13.88
C GLN A 361 10.48 -7.91 -15.36
N ILE A 362 9.43 -8.58 -15.86
CA ILE A 362 9.26 -8.80 -17.30
C ILE A 362 8.95 -7.42 -17.90
N THR A 363 10.00 -6.67 -18.19
CA THR A 363 9.88 -5.39 -18.87
C THR A 363 9.42 -5.76 -20.27
N ALA A 364 8.18 -5.40 -20.62
CA ALA A 364 7.72 -5.50 -21.99
C ALA A 364 8.72 -4.71 -22.84
N THR A 365 9.58 -5.44 -23.55
CA THR A 365 10.52 -4.85 -24.50
C THR A 365 9.66 -4.11 -25.51
N PRO A 366 9.94 -2.82 -25.81
CA PRO A 366 9.18 -2.14 -26.85
C PRO A 366 9.39 -2.92 -28.14
N THR A 367 8.29 -3.44 -28.69
CA THR A 367 8.25 -4.14 -29.97
C THR A 367 8.98 -3.29 -30.99
N GLN A 368 10.21 -3.67 -31.35
CA GLN A 368 10.87 -3.09 -32.52
C GLN A 368 9.99 -3.43 -33.72
N THR A 369 9.55 -2.40 -34.44
CA THR A 369 8.86 -2.52 -35.70
C THR A 369 9.82 -3.13 -36.71
N VAL A 370 9.85 -4.46 -36.80
CA VAL A 370 10.64 -5.16 -37.83
C VAL A 370 9.92 -4.95 -39.16
N THR A 371 10.53 -4.13 -40.01
CA THR A 371 10.13 -3.91 -41.39
C THR A 371 10.31 -5.22 -42.16
N SER A 372 9.24 -5.72 -42.79
CA SER A 372 9.24 -6.99 -43.51
C SER A 372 10.26 -6.99 -44.64
N THR A 373 11.21 -7.93 -44.61
CA THR A 373 12.06 -8.25 -45.77
C THR A 373 11.89 -9.73 -46.09
N ARG A 374 11.56 -10.06 -47.35
CA ARG A 374 11.21 -11.43 -47.80
C ARG A 374 12.41 -12.39 -47.78
N THR A 375 12.16 -13.57 -47.21
CA THR A 375 12.52 -14.98 -47.56
C THR A 375 13.82 -15.27 -48.34
N PRO A 376 14.57 -16.33 -47.96
CA PRO A 376 14.36 -17.62 -48.62
C PRO A 376 14.26 -18.84 -47.66
N THR A 377 13.59 -19.87 -48.18
CA THR A 377 13.29 -21.19 -47.60
C THR A 377 14.52 -22.04 -47.28
N PRO A 378 14.50 -22.81 -46.17
CA PRO A 378 14.92 -24.23 -46.23
C PRO A 378 13.95 -25.16 -45.45
N THR A 379 13.44 -26.22 -46.07
CA THR A 379 13.89 -27.63 -46.00
C THR A 379 13.38 -28.37 -44.74
N PHE A 380 12.40 -29.24 -44.97
CA PHE A 380 11.77 -30.13 -43.98
C PHE A 380 12.77 -31.17 -43.43
N THR A 381 12.80 -31.28 -42.10
CA THR A 381 13.41 -32.40 -41.35
C THR A 381 12.41 -32.82 -40.24
N PRO A 382 12.50 -34.06 -39.71
CA PRO A 382 11.36 -34.95 -39.46
C PRO A 382 10.48 -34.52 -38.29
N ILE A 383 9.20 -34.92 -38.35
CA ILE A 383 8.15 -34.67 -37.35
C ILE A 383 8.67 -34.97 -35.93
N PRO A 384 8.77 -33.98 -35.03
CA PRO A 384 9.01 -34.23 -33.62
C PRO A 384 7.78 -34.92 -33.02
N SER A 385 8.01 -35.86 -32.11
CA SER A 385 6.97 -36.48 -31.28
C SER A 385 6.06 -35.40 -30.68
N TYR A 386 4.77 -35.49 -30.97
CA TYR A 386 3.75 -34.59 -30.46
C TYR A 386 3.80 -34.58 -28.93
N ASN A 387 4.14 -33.44 -28.32
CA ASN A 387 4.15 -33.34 -26.86
C ASN A 387 2.69 -33.26 -26.39
N GLN A 388 2.24 -34.29 -25.67
CA GLN A 388 0.83 -34.48 -25.35
C GLN A 388 0.22 -33.32 -24.54
N ALA A 389 1.06 -32.59 -23.80
CA ALA A 389 0.68 -31.44 -22.97
C ALA A 389 0.80 -30.08 -23.69
N ASP A 390 1.14 -30.06 -24.98
CA ASP A 390 1.16 -28.85 -25.81
C ASP A 390 -0.25 -28.62 -26.37
N ALA A 391 -1.02 -27.80 -25.65
CA ALA A 391 -2.42 -27.51 -25.92
C ALA A 391 -2.59 -26.49 -27.05
N ASN A 392 -1.68 -25.52 -27.18
CA ASN A 392 -1.75 -24.52 -28.24
C ASN A 392 -1.04 -24.96 -29.55
N SER A 393 -0.37 -26.12 -29.54
CA SER A 393 0.39 -26.72 -30.65
C SER A 393 1.55 -25.84 -31.13
N ASP A 394 2.19 -25.09 -30.23
CA ASP A 394 3.32 -24.21 -30.54
C ASP A 394 4.69 -24.91 -30.46
N GLY A 395 4.69 -26.19 -30.08
CA GLY A 395 5.88 -27.02 -29.93
C GLY A 395 6.53 -26.95 -28.54
N ARG A 396 5.91 -26.29 -27.56
CA ARG A 396 6.37 -26.18 -26.17
C ARG A 396 5.27 -26.62 -25.20
N VAL A 397 5.65 -26.85 -23.94
CA VAL A 397 4.70 -27.10 -22.85
C VAL A 397 5.01 -26.12 -21.74
N ASP A 398 4.29 -25.01 -21.75
CA ASP A 398 4.56 -23.87 -20.88
C ASP A 398 3.28 -23.30 -20.22
N GLY A 399 3.39 -22.08 -19.68
CA GLY A 399 2.28 -21.42 -18.99
C GLY A 399 1.07 -21.13 -19.88
N VAL A 400 1.22 -21.10 -21.21
CA VAL A 400 0.09 -20.91 -22.13
C VAL A 400 -0.77 -22.17 -22.20
N ASP A 401 -0.16 -23.36 -22.19
CA ASP A 401 -0.88 -24.63 -22.17
C ASP A 401 -1.62 -24.83 -20.84
N TYR A 402 -1.04 -24.36 -19.73
CA TYR A 402 -1.70 -24.33 -18.43
C TYR A 402 -2.96 -23.46 -18.45
N VAL A 403 -2.91 -22.29 -19.09
CA VAL A 403 -4.07 -21.40 -19.19
C VAL A 403 -5.19 -22.06 -19.99
N ILE A 404 -4.86 -22.82 -21.02
CA ILE A 404 -5.84 -23.59 -21.81
C ILE A 404 -6.48 -24.70 -20.98
N TRP A 405 -5.70 -25.47 -20.23
CA TRP A 405 -6.21 -26.45 -19.27
C TRP A 405 -7.09 -25.79 -18.20
N LEU A 406 -6.63 -24.68 -17.61
CA LEU A 406 -7.35 -23.99 -16.54
C LEU A 406 -8.68 -23.41 -17.03
N SER A 407 -8.74 -22.87 -18.26
CA SER A 407 -9.98 -22.32 -18.82
C SER A 407 -11.06 -23.36 -19.06
N HIS A 408 -10.68 -24.64 -19.17
CA HIS A 408 -11.60 -25.75 -19.40
C HIS A 408 -11.70 -26.71 -18.20
N PHE A 409 -11.07 -26.39 -17.07
CA PHE A 409 -11.09 -27.26 -15.89
C PHE A 409 -12.53 -27.59 -15.45
N ASN A 410 -12.78 -28.88 -15.24
CA ASN A 410 -14.07 -29.47 -14.90
C ASN A 410 -15.14 -29.36 -16.01
N GLN A 411 -14.72 -29.25 -17.27
CA GLN A 411 -15.58 -29.27 -18.45
C GLN A 411 -15.35 -30.54 -19.27
N ASN A 412 -16.42 -31.07 -19.85
CA ASN A 412 -16.33 -32.11 -20.87
C ASN A 412 -15.89 -31.46 -22.20
N THR A 413 -15.02 -32.13 -22.93
CA THR A 413 -14.52 -31.63 -24.23
C THR A 413 -14.59 -32.69 -25.31
N SER A 414 -14.73 -32.23 -26.55
CA SER A 414 -14.53 -33.03 -27.77
C SER A 414 -13.28 -32.62 -28.56
N TRP A 415 -12.58 -31.57 -28.10
CA TRP A 415 -11.35 -31.04 -28.68
C TRP A 415 -10.09 -31.60 -28.00
N GLY A 416 -10.27 -32.45 -26.97
CA GLY A 416 -9.21 -33.20 -26.30
C GLY A 416 -8.13 -32.26 -25.75
N ARG A 417 -6.87 -32.55 -26.07
CA ARG A 417 -5.72 -31.75 -25.60
C ARG A 417 -5.81 -30.25 -25.92
N LEU A 418 -6.53 -29.84 -26.97
CA LEU A 418 -6.63 -28.42 -27.35
C LEU A 418 -7.45 -27.62 -26.34
N ASP A 419 -8.24 -28.32 -25.52
CA ASP A 419 -8.93 -27.77 -24.36
C ASP A 419 -8.23 -28.20 -23.05
N GLY A 420 -7.09 -28.89 -23.12
CA GLY A 420 -6.35 -29.40 -21.96
C GLY A 420 -6.76 -30.78 -21.47
N ASP A 421 -7.54 -31.57 -22.22
CA ASP A 421 -7.76 -33.01 -21.95
C ASP A 421 -6.58 -33.82 -22.51
N PHE A 422 -5.52 -33.90 -21.70
CA PHE A 422 -4.25 -34.48 -22.07
C PHE A 422 -4.24 -36.00 -21.96
N ASN A 423 -5.12 -36.61 -21.15
CA ASN A 423 -5.27 -38.07 -21.09
C ASN A 423 -6.29 -38.62 -22.10
N SER A 424 -7.04 -37.75 -22.79
CA SER A 424 -8.08 -38.06 -23.78
C SER A 424 -9.25 -38.88 -23.22
N ASP A 425 -9.62 -38.65 -21.95
CA ASP A 425 -10.77 -39.30 -21.30
C ASP A 425 -12.09 -38.55 -21.50
N GLY A 426 -12.06 -37.39 -22.17
CA GLY A 426 -13.22 -36.56 -22.50
C GLY A 426 -13.59 -35.51 -21.45
N VAL A 427 -12.82 -35.38 -20.36
CA VAL A 427 -13.05 -34.38 -19.30
C VAL A 427 -11.74 -33.78 -18.79
N VAL A 428 -11.63 -32.45 -18.85
CA VAL A 428 -10.44 -31.73 -18.39
C VAL A 428 -10.42 -31.65 -16.86
N ASN A 429 -9.51 -32.37 -16.21
CA ASN A 429 -9.48 -32.50 -14.75
C ASN A 429 -8.04 -32.57 -14.17
N GLY A 430 -7.94 -32.97 -12.89
CA GLY A 430 -6.66 -33.05 -12.19
C GLY A 430 -5.68 -34.09 -12.74
N LEU A 431 -6.15 -35.11 -13.47
CA LEU A 431 -5.29 -36.07 -14.15
C LEU A 431 -4.55 -35.44 -15.32
N ASP A 432 -5.19 -34.51 -16.04
CA ASP A 432 -4.56 -33.78 -17.13
C ASP A 432 -3.51 -32.80 -16.61
N TYR A 433 -3.78 -32.14 -15.47
CA TYR A 433 -2.79 -31.31 -14.81
C TYR A 433 -1.49 -32.06 -14.49
N VAL A 434 -1.62 -33.32 -14.05
CA VAL A 434 -0.45 -34.19 -13.77
C VAL A 434 0.33 -34.47 -15.06
N ILE A 435 -0.35 -34.60 -16.21
CA ILE A 435 0.33 -34.77 -17.51
C ILE A 435 1.02 -33.48 -17.93
N TRP A 436 0.38 -32.32 -17.76
CA TRP A 436 0.99 -31.03 -18.07
C TRP A 436 2.24 -30.75 -17.24
N VAL A 437 2.17 -30.90 -15.92
CA VAL A 437 3.32 -30.61 -15.04
C VAL A 437 4.49 -31.56 -15.28
N ASN A 438 4.22 -32.82 -15.66
CA ASN A 438 5.28 -33.80 -15.98
C ASN A 438 5.98 -33.51 -17.31
N ASN A 439 5.36 -32.74 -18.20
CA ASN A 439 5.91 -32.37 -19.50
C ASN A 439 6.35 -30.89 -19.58
N TYR A 440 6.15 -30.12 -18.50
CA TYR A 440 6.50 -28.70 -18.43
C TYR A 440 7.99 -28.49 -18.70
N SER A 441 8.30 -27.68 -19.71
CA SER A 441 9.67 -27.30 -20.07
C SER A 441 9.72 -25.79 -20.30
N SER A 442 10.54 -25.12 -19.49
CA SER A 442 10.69 -23.65 -19.40
C SER A 442 11.23 -23.00 -20.66
#